data_AF-A0A928L6S2-F1
#
_entry.id   AF-A0A928L6S2-F1
#
_cell.length_a   1.000
_cell.length_b   1.000
_cell.length_c   1.000
_cell.angle_alpha   90.00
_cell.angle_beta   90.00
_cell.angle_gamma   90.00
#
_symmetry.space_group_name_H-M   'P 1'
#
loop_
_entity.id
_entity.type
_entity.pdbx_description
1 polymer ?
#
loop_
_entity_poly.entity_id
_entity_poly.type
_entity_poly.pdbx_seq_one_letter_code
_entity_poly.pdbx_strand_id
1 'polypeptide(L)'
;MGVSNLLAMVESVVSAEGYNYVWAVVITGLAVVFLSLVILIAFVWLMGKIFSIGSGKKKITAEPAKPIAPVKTTAPVSQAVANTADNDEVIAVIAAAVAAMGQAEGKVYKIKSVKAVNKNNRAARSAWSMAGLQHNTAPF
;
A
#
# COMPACT_ATOMS: atom_id res chain seq x y z
N MET A 1 -10.30 -43.58 18.93
CA MET A 1 -9.19 -43.10 19.80
C MET A 1 -8.53 -41.80 19.29
N GLY A 2 -8.77 -41.34 18.05
CA GLY A 2 -7.95 -40.27 17.44
C GLY A 2 -8.31 -38.82 17.79
N VAL A 3 -9.56 -38.50 18.13
CA VAL A 3 -9.99 -37.08 18.31
C VAL A 3 -9.97 -36.64 19.77
N SER A 4 -10.39 -37.52 20.69
CA SER A 4 -10.40 -37.26 22.13
C SER A 4 -8.99 -37.04 22.69
N ASN A 5 -8.00 -37.79 22.20
CA ASN A 5 -6.59 -37.61 22.60
C ASN A 5 -6.00 -36.31 22.04
N LEU A 6 -6.44 -35.88 20.86
CA LEU A 6 -6.02 -34.60 20.28
C LEU A 6 -6.57 -33.43 21.07
N LEU A 7 -7.85 -33.49 21.45
CA LEU A 7 -8.47 -32.46 22.29
C LEU A 7 -7.82 -32.41 23.69
N ALA A 8 -7.55 -33.56 24.31
CA ALA A 8 -6.84 -33.61 25.58
C ALA A 8 -5.39 -33.09 25.49
N MET A 9 -4.71 -33.31 24.36
CA MET A 9 -3.37 -32.78 24.12
C MET A 9 -3.36 -31.27 23.89
N VAL A 10 -4.34 -30.73 23.16
CA VAL A 10 -4.50 -29.28 22.96
C VAL A 10 -4.86 -28.60 24.29
N GLU A 11 -5.79 -29.16 25.05
CA GLU A 11 -6.23 -28.62 26.33
C GLU A 11 -5.13 -28.70 27.40
N SER A 12 -4.29 -29.74 27.38
CA SER A 12 -3.11 -29.83 28.26
C SER A 12 -1.98 -28.88 27.87
N VAL A 13 -1.72 -28.66 26.57
CA VAL A 13 -0.74 -27.65 26.11
C VAL A 13 -1.21 -26.23 26.46
N VAL A 14 -2.51 -25.95 26.27
CA VAL A 14 -3.11 -24.66 26.62
C VAL A 14 -3.20 -24.50 28.15
N SER A 15 -3.44 -25.56 28.93
CA SER A 15 -3.52 -25.44 30.40
C SER A 15 -2.14 -25.42 31.08
N ALA A 16 -1.13 -26.07 30.52
CA ALA A 16 0.21 -26.13 31.12
C ALA A 16 0.99 -24.81 30.98
N GLU A 17 0.73 -24.06 29.91
CA GLU A 17 1.55 -22.87 29.56
C GLU A 17 0.71 -21.68 29.05
N GLY A 18 -0.62 -21.80 29.03
CA GLY A 18 -1.52 -20.83 28.37
C GLY A 18 -1.43 -19.42 28.90
N TYR A 19 -1.11 -19.23 30.18
CA TYR A 19 -0.88 -17.90 30.72
C TYR A 19 0.31 -17.22 30.02
N ASN A 20 1.48 -17.87 29.99
CA ASN A 20 2.69 -17.31 29.37
C ASN A 20 2.50 -17.06 27.87
N TYR A 21 1.83 -17.97 27.16
CA TYR A 21 1.55 -17.80 25.73
C TYR A 21 0.59 -16.63 25.45
N VAL A 22 -0.48 -16.50 26.24
CA VAL A 22 -1.42 -15.37 26.08
C VAL A 22 -0.70 -14.04 26.33
N TRP A 23 0.12 -13.95 27.38
CA TRP A 23 0.93 -12.75 27.64
C TRP A 23 1.93 -12.47 26.52
N ALA A 24 2.63 -13.49 26.01
CA ALA A 24 3.57 -13.32 24.90
C ALA A 24 2.89 -12.79 23.64
N VAL A 25 1.71 -13.32 23.28
CA VAL A 25 0.93 -12.84 22.12
C VAL A 25 0.46 -11.40 22.31
N VAL A 26 -0.01 -11.04 23.51
CA VAL A 26 -0.44 -9.66 23.81
C VAL A 26 0.74 -8.69 23.73
N ILE A 27 1.87 -9.04 24.34
CA ILE A 27 3.08 -8.20 24.35
C ILE A 27 3.64 -8.04 22.94
N THR A 28 3.70 -9.12 22.16
CA THR A 28 4.18 -9.07 20.78
C THR A 28 3.24 -8.28 19.87
N GLY A 29 1.92 -8.40 20.04
CA GLY A 29 0.94 -7.57 19.34
C GLY A 29 1.10 -6.08 19.66
N LEU A 30 1.26 -5.75 20.95
CA LEU A 30 1.52 -4.37 21.39
C LEU A 30 2.83 -3.84 20.77
N ALA A 31 3.91 -4.62 20.81
CA ALA A 31 5.20 -4.24 20.25
C ALA A 31 5.12 -4.00 18.73
N VAL A 32 4.41 -4.86 17.98
CA VAL A 32 4.24 -4.72 16.52
C VAL A 32 3.45 -3.46 16.18
N VAL A 33 2.40 -3.13 16.94
CA VAL A 33 1.62 -1.89 16.74
C VAL A 33 2.48 -0.65 16.98
N PHE A 34 3.25 -0.62 18.07
CA PHE A 34 4.17 0.49 18.35
C PHE A 34 5.24 0.63 17.27
N LEU A 35 5.84 -0.49 16.84
CA LEU A 35 6.87 -0.50 15.80
C LEU A 35 6.32 0.04 14.47
N SER A 36 5.13 -0.41 14.06
CA SER A 36 4.46 0.07 12.85
C SER A 36 4.16 1.57 12.90
N LEU A 37 3.68 2.07 14.03
CA LEU A 37 3.37 3.49 14.20
C LEU A 37 4.64 4.35 14.13
N VAL A 38 5.72 3.93 14.78
CA VAL A 38 7.02 4.63 14.74
C VAL A 38 7.57 4.68 13.32
N ILE A 39 7.52 3.56 12.58
CA ILE A 39 7.96 3.51 11.19
C ILE A 39 7.15 4.48 10.33
N LEU A 40 5.83 4.53 10.49
CA LEU A 40 4.95 5.41 9.72
C LEU A 40 5.21 6.90 10.04
N ILE A 41 5.41 7.23 11.32
CA ILE A 41 5.80 8.58 11.76
C ILE A 41 7.17 8.96 11.19
N ALA A 42 8.13 8.05 11.18
CA ALA A 42 9.47 8.30 10.61
C ALA A 42 9.40 8.65 9.12
N PHE A 43 8.56 7.98 8.34
CA PHE A 43 8.34 8.32 6.93
C PHE A 43 7.69 9.70 6.73
N VAL A 44 6.68 10.04 7.54
CA VAL A 44 6.05 11.37 7.51
C VAL A 44 7.04 12.46 7.93
N TRP A 45 7.86 12.20 8.94
CA TRP A 45 8.94 13.09 9.35
C TRP A 45 10.00 13.26 8.28
N LEU A 46 10.34 12.19 7.55
CA LEU A 46 11.29 12.28 6.45
C LEU A 46 10.72 13.20 5.37
N MET A 47 9.45 13.01 4.96
CA MET A 47 8.72 13.93 4.06
C MET A 47 8.73 15.38 4.56
N GLY A 48 8.41 15.60 5.83
CA GLY A 48 8.44 16.93 6.47
C GLY A 48 9.83 17.53 6.54
N LYS A 49 10.88 16.72 6.75
CA LYS A 49 12.27 17.18 6.88
C LYS A 49 12.83 17.63 5.53
N ILE A 50 12.45 16.99 4.42
CA ILE A 50 12.87 17.46 3.09
C ILE A 50 12.16 18.80 2.74
N PHE A 51 10.90 18.97 3.12
CA PHE A 51 10.15 20.22 2.90
C PHE A 51 10.56 21.37 3.85
N SER A 52 11.06 21.02 5.04
CA SER A 52 11.61 21.98 6.01
C SER A 52 12.96 22.57 5.59
N ILE A 53 13.76 21.87 4.78
CA ILE A 53 15.06 22.37 4.31
C ILE A 53 14.90 23.47 3.23
N GLY A 54 13.80 23.46 2.48
CA GLY A 54 13.50 24.47 1.46
C GLY A 54 12.83 25.75 1.97
N SER A 55 12.34 25.77 3.21
CA SER A 55 11.67 26.92 3.83
C SER A 55 12.58 27.67 4.80
N GLY A 56 13.79 27.98 4.32
CA GLY A 56 14.60 29.06 4.87
C GLY A 56 13.81 30.36 4.80
N LYS A 57 13.28 30.77 5.95
CA LYS A 57 12.56 32.02 6.17
C LYS A 57 13.42 33.20 5.70
N LYS A 58 13.18 33.67 4.47
CA LYS A 58 13.48 35.05 4.08
C LYS A 58 12.64 35.93 5.00
N LYS A 59 13.30 36.58 5.97
CA LYS A 59 12.70 37.71 6.68
C LYS A 59 12.39 38.75 5.61
N ILE A 60 11.10 38.87 5.30
CA ILE A 60 10.55 39.98 4.50
C ILE A 60 10.77 41.23 5.34
N THR A 61 11.83 41.96 5.03
CA THR A 61 11.92 43.39 5.32
C THR A 61 11.25 44.08 4.15
N ALA A 62 10.10 44.69 4.43
CA ALA A 62 9.37 45.51 3.49
C ALA A 62 10.13 46.82 3.25
N GLU A 63 10.40 47.16 1.99
CA GLU A 63 10.37 48.53 1.44
C GLU A 63 10.59 48.52 -0.10
N PRO A 64 10.33 49.62 -0.85
CA PRO A 64 9.25 49.65 -1.84
C PRO A 64 9.70 49.86 -3.31
N ALA A 65 8.72 49.73 -4.22
CA ALA A 65 8.60 50.39 -5.53
C ALA A 65 9.64 50.13 -6.65
N LYS A 66 9.23 49.41 -7.71
CA LYS A 66 8.88 50.00 -9.04
C LYS A 66 8.40 48.94 -10.05
N PRO A 67 7.57 49.30 -11.05
CA PRO A 67 6.81 48.38 -11.90
C PRO A 67 7.47 48.14 -13.26
N ILE A 68 7.50 46.89 -13.76
CA ILE A 68 7.70 46.59 -15.19
C ILE A 68 6.85 45.38 -15.62
N ALA A 69 6.30 45.50 -16.82
CA ALA A 69 5.20 44.82 -17.50
C ALA A 69 5.47 43.33 -17.93
N PRO A 70 4.45 42.61 -18.47
CA PRO A 70 4.28 41.15 -18.39
C PRO A 70 4.74 40.40 -19.65
N VAL A 71 5.34 39.21 -19.52
CA VAL A 71 5.66 38.37 -20.70
C VAL A 71 5.70 36.85 -20.39
N LYS A 72 4.77 36.15 -21.05
CA LYS A 72 4.81 34.78 -21.65
C LYS A 72 4.71 33.51 -20.78
N THR A 73 3.53 32.91 -20.89
CA THR A 73 3.19 31.49 -20.91
C THR A 73 4.20 30.61 -21.69
N THR A 74 4.62 29.50 -21.07
CA THR A 74 5.06 28.29 -21.79
C THR A 74 4.55 27.03 -21.08
N ALA A 75 3.99 26.14 -21.89
CA ALA A 75 3.22 24.93 -21.55
C ALA A 75 4.02 23.82 -20.84
N PRO A 76 3.33 22.88 -20.14
CA PRO A 76 3.95 21.81 -19.38
C PRO A 76 4.53 20.72 -20.30
N VAL A 77 5.77 20.31 -20.03
CA VAL A 77 6.41 19.17 -20.69
C VAL A 77 5.84 17.88 -20.10
N SER A 78 5.19 17.12 -20.97
CA SER A 78 4.65 15.78 -20.75
C SER A 78 5.74 14.79 -20.31
N GLN A 79 5.68 14.31 -19.06
CA GLN A 79 6.38 13.11 -18.62
C GLN A 79 5.54 11.88 -18.95
N ALA A 80 5.79 11.29 -20.11
CA ALA A 80 5.17 10.05 -20.54
C ALA A 80 6.25 8.98 -20.81
N VAL A 81 7.07 8.64 -19.81
CA VAL A 81 7.92 7.43 -19.84
C VAL A 81 8.16 6.92 -18.41
N ALA A 82 7.12 6.43 -17.73
CA ALA A 82 7.25 5.80 -16.40
C ALA A 82 6.09 4.84 -16.11
N ASN A 83 5.80 3.89 -17.01
CA ASN A 83 4.77 2.88 -16.76
C ASN A 83 5.18 1.46 -17.15
N THR A 84 6.29 1.24 -17.86
CA THR A 84 6.67 -0.12 -18.29
C THR A 84 7.71 -0.74 -17.37
N ALA A 85 8.67 0.03 -16.87
CA ALA A 85 9.74 -0.45 -16.00
C ALA A 85 9.19 -1.10 -14.71
N ASP A 86 8.14 -0.53 -14.12
CA ASP A 86 7.55 -1.04 -12.88
C ASP A 86 6.84 -2.38 -13.06
N ASN A 87 6.30 -2.66 -14.25
CA ASN A 87 5.55 -3.89 -14.47
C ASN A 87 6.47 -5.11 -14.51
N ASP A 88 7.64 -5.00 -15.15
CA ASP A 88 8.58 -6.11 -15.26
C ASP A 88 9.18 -6.50 -13.90
N GLU A 89 9.52 -5.50 -13.06
CA GLU A 89 9.98 -5.73 -11.68
C GLU A 89 8.90 -6.42 -10.85
N VAL A 90 7.66 -5.93 -10.90
CA VAL A 90 6.53 -6.52 -10.18
C VAL A 90 6.25 -7.95 -10.65
N ILE A 91 6.31 -8.21 -11.97
CA ILE A 91 6.16 -9.57 -12.52
C ILE A 91 7.28 -10.48 -12.01
N ALA A 92 8.53 -10.02 -11.99
CA ALA A 92 9.67 -10.80 -11.51
C ALA A 92 9.54 -11.15 -10.01
N VAL A 93 9.15 -10.19 -9.17
CA VAL A 93 8.94 -10.41 -7.73
C VAL A 93 7.80 -11.40 -7.49
N ILE A 94 6.67 -11.26 -8.18
CA ILE A 94 5.53 -12.19 -8.07
C ILE A 94 5.94 -13.58 -8.56
N ALA A 95 6.65 -13.68 -9.68
CA ALA A 95 7.13 -14.94 -10.23
C ALA A 95 8.11 -15.64 -9.27
N ALA A 96 9.03 -14.89 -8.65
CA ALA A 96 9.95 -15.41 -7.65
C ALA A 96 9.23 -15.92 -6.40
N ALA A 97 8.23 -15.17 -5.90
CA ALA A 97 7.42 -15.59 -4.76
C ALA A 97 6.63 -16.88 -5.06
N VAL A 98 6.00 -16.98 -6.23
CA VAL A 98 5.28 -18.18 -6.66
C VAL A 98 6.24 -19.35 -6.89
N ALA A 99 7.44 -19.10 -7.43
CA ALA A 99 8.45 -20.14 -7.58
C ALA A 99 8.90 -20.66 -6.21
N ALA A 100 9.15 -19.78 -5.22
CA ALA A 100 9.53 -20.17 -3.87
C ALA A 100 8.44 -21.01 -3.18
N MET A 101 7.16 -20.63 -3.35
CA MET A 101 6.03 -21.44 -2.86
C MET A 101 5.92 -22.77 -3.60
N GLY A 102 6.15 -22.79 -4.92
CA GLY A 102 6.13 -24.02 -5.71
C GLY A 102 7.25 -24.99 -5.38
N GLN A 103 8.43 -24.49 -4.95
CA GLN A 103 9.49 -25.35 -4.42
C GLN A 103 9.05 -26.08 -3.15
N ALA A 104 8.27 -25.44 -2.27
CA ALA A 104 7.72 -26.09 -1.07
C ALA A 104 6.68 -27.17 -1.42
N GLU A 105 5.92 -26.99 -2.50
CA GLU A 105 4.94 -27.98 -3.00
C GLU A 105 5.53 -29.01 -3.99
N GLY A 106 6.81 -28.90 -4.36
CA GLY A 106 7.45 -29.75 -5.37
C GLY A 106 6.92 -29.56 -6.81
N LYS A 107 6.26 -28.44 -7.11
CA LYS A 107 5.63 -28.15 -8.42
C LYS A 107 6.29 -26.95 -9.10
N VAL A 108 6.55 -27.10 -10.40
CA VAL A 108 7.14 -26.02 -11.23
C VAL A 108 6.04 -25.30 -11.99
N TYR A 109 5.74 -24.07 -11.57
CA TYR A 109 4.77 -23.20 -12.24
C TYR A 109 5.41 -22.42 -13.39
N LYS A 110 4.67 -22.24 -14.50
CA LYS A 110 5.08 -21.45 -15.66
C LYS A 110 4.05 -20.36 -15.96
N ILE A 111 4.52 -19.18 -16.37
CA ILE A 111 3.67 -18.05 -16.71
C ILE A 111 3.16 -18.24 -18.16
N LYS A 112 1.83 -18.33 -18.34
CA LYS A 112 1.22 -18.51 -19.67
C LYS A 112 1.03 -17.20 -20.43
N SER A 113 0.60 -16.16 -19.73
CA SER A 113 0.42 -14.82 -20.32
C SER A 113 0.36 -13.78 -19.22
N VAL A 114 0.95 -12.63 -19.46
CA VAL A 114 0.77 -11.45 -18.62
C VAL A 114 -0.05 -10.43 -19.40
N LYS A 115 -1.15 -9.98 -18.81
CA LYS A 115 -1.97 -8.91 -19.37
C LYS A 115 -2.23 -7.90 -18.27
N ALA A 116 -2.08 -6.62 -18.61
CA ALA A 116 -2.52 -5.55 -17.73
C ALA A 116 -4.01 -5.77 -17.42
N VAL A 117 -4.37 -5.66 -16.16
CA VAL A 117 -5.78 -5.67 -15.77
C VAL A 117 -6.42 -4.46 -16.43
N ASN A 118 -7.29 -4.69 -17.40
CA ASN A 118 -8.09 -3.63 -17.98
C ASN A 118 -8.97 -3.07 -16.85
N LYS A 119 -8.60 -1.89 -16.32
CA LYS A 119 -9.36 -1.22 -15.25
C LYS A 119 -10.81 -0.99 -15.65
N ASN A 120 -11.09 -0.93 -16.95
CA ASN A 120 -12.45 -0.79 -17.49
C ASN A 120 -13.22 -2.12 -17.45
N ASN A 121 -12.54 -3.27 -17.37
CA ASN A 121 -13.15 -4.60 -17.29
C ASN A 121 -13.23 -5.14 -15.86
N ARG A 122 -12.73 -4.38 -14.87
CA ARG A 122 -13.00 -4.63 -13.43
C ARG A 122 -14.38 -4.12 -13.01
N ALA A 123 -15.09 -3.46 -13.93
CA ALA A 123 -16.38 -2.88 -13.70
C ALA A 123 -17.25 -3.05 -14.96
N ALA A 124 -18.06 -4.11 -15.00
CA ALA A 124 -19.48 -3.78 -15.12
C ALA A 124 -19.70 -2.69 -14.06
N ARG A 125 -19.98 -1.45 -14.51
CA ARG A 125 -19.97 -0.23 -13.70
C ARG A 125 -20.44 -0.56 -12.28
N SER A 126 -19.64 -0.21 -11.26
CA SER A 126 -19.93 -0.64 -9.88
C SER A 126 -21.40 -0.41 -9.55
N ALA A 127 -22.02 -1.29 -8.76
CA ALA A 127 -23.46 -1.19 -8.48
C ALA A 127 -23.87 0.22 -8.03
N TRP A 128 -22.99 0.91 -7.29
CA TRP A 128 -23.14 2.32 -6.92
C TRP A 128 -22.99 3.31 -8.09
N SER A 129 -21.99 3.13 -8.96
CA SER A 129 -21.86 3.93 -10.19
C SER A 129 -23.08 3.77 -11.09
N MET A 130 -23.72 2.61 -11.09
CA MET A 130 -24.91 2.36 -11.90
C MET A 130 -26.18 2.93 -11.29
N ALA A 131 -26.36 2.81 -9.98
CA ALA A 131 -27.48 3.38 -9.25
C ALA A 131 -27.51 4.92 -9.40
N GLY A 132 -26.37 5.59 -9.25
CA GLY A 132 -26.30 7.05 -9.42
C GLY A 132 -26.70 7.52 -10.82
N LEU A 133 -26.32 6.77 -11.86
CA LEU A 133 -26.74 7.07 -13.23
C LEU A 133 -28.24 6.85 -13.40
N GLN A 134 -28.79 5.74 -12.89
CA GLN A 134 -30.23 5.47 -12.96
C GLN A 134 -31.07 6.55 -12.26
N HIS A 135 -30.64 7.05 -11.09
CA HIS A 135 -31.36 8.10 -10.38
C HIS A 135 -31.19 9.48 -11.01
N ASN A 136 -30.02 9.79 -11.56
CA ASN A 136 -29.72 11.11 -12.13
C ASN A 136 -30.18 11.28 -13.59
N THR A 137 -30.45 10.18 -14.30
CA THR A 137 -30.90 10.23 -15.71
C THR A 137 -32.32 9.71 -15.89
N ALA A 138 -33.06 9.47 -14.81
CA ALA A 138 -34.49 9.23 -14.92
C ALA A 138 -35.20 10.54 -15.34
N PRO A 139 -36.08 10.52 -16.36
CA PRO A 139 -36.87 11.68 -16.70
C PRO A 139 -37.86 12.02 -15.57
N PHE A 140 -38.17 13.31 -15.43
CA PHE A 140 -39.17 13.83 -14.49
C PHE A 140 -40.60 13.70 -15.04
#